data_AF-A0A854F0I1-F1
#
_entry.id   AF-A0A854F0I1-F1
#
_cell.length_a   1.000
_cell.length_b   1.000
_cell.length_c   1.000
_cell.angle_alpha   90.00
_cell.angle_beta   90.00
_cell.angle_gamma   90.00
#
_symmetry.space_group_name_H-M   'P 1'
#
loop_
_entity.id
_entity.type
_entity.pdbx_description
1 polymer ?
#
loop_
_entity_poly.entity_id
_entity_poly.type
_entity_poly.pdbx_seq_one_letter_code
_entity_poly.pdbx_strand_id
1 'polypeptide(L)'
;SVAERAGLGFAGKNGFIINEELGTWRYLGVMLVSIPFKPDDPVIDSRGDCYICVDRCPTGALVGNGQLHSQKCISFLTQTKGYLKDEYRYKIGNRLYGCDTCQQLCPRNRGINTEHDDIILEPEVLKPRLVPLLKMSNKEFKNTYGHLAGAWRGKKPIQRNAIVALA
;
A
#
# COMPACT_ATOMS: atom_id res chain seq x y z
N SER A 1 5.39 -5.85 -16.26
CA SER A 1 5.38 -4.39 -15.95
C SER A 1 6.68 -3.74 -16.44
N VAL A 2 6.87 -2.41 -16.36
CA VAL A 2 8.18 -1.78 -16.71
C VAL A 2 9.30 -2.31 -15.81
N ALA A 3 9.08 -2.36 -14.49
CA ALA A 3 10.05 -2.86 -13.53
C ALA A 3 10.42 -4.34 -13.75
N GLU A 4 9.45 -5.18 -14.14
CA GLU A 4 9.69 -6.59 -14.47
C GLU A 4 10.54 -6.75 -15.74
N ARG A 5 10.25 -5.95 -16.77
CA ARG A 5 11.05 -5.91 -18.01
C ARG A 5 12.45 -5.35 -17.81
N ALA A 6 12.66 -4.55 -16.75
CA ALA A 6 13.94 -3.98 -16.38
C ALA A 6 14.68 -4.82 -15.32
N GLY A 7 14.30 -6.08 -15.12
CA GLY A 7 15.04 -6.99 -14.23
C GLY A 7 14.95 -6.64 -12.73
N LEU A 8 14.06 -5.75 -12.30
CA LEU A 8 13.96 -5.35 -10.88
C LEU A 8 13.29 -6.42 -10.00
N GLY A 9 12.72 -7.46 -10.61
CA GLY A 9 12.02 -8.56 -9.95
C GLY A 9 10.87 -9.11 -10.80
N PHE A 10 10.13 -10.07 -10.24
CA PHE A 10 8.96 -10.69 -10.89
C PHE A 10 7.65 -10.23 -10.25
N ALA A 11 6.54 -10.25 -10.99
CA ALA A 11 5.23 -9.88 -10.45
C ALA A 11 4.68 -10.94 -9.46
N GLY A 12 4.30 -10.53 -8.25
CA GLY A 12 3.63 -11.32 -7.22
C GLY A 12 2.16 -11.63 -7.52
N LYS A 13 1.59 -12.66 -6.88
CA LYS A 13 0.13 -12.92 -6.95
C LYS A 13 -0.69 -11.78 -6.32
N ASN A 14 -0.05 -11.00 -5.44
CA ASN A 14 -0.57 -9.76 -4.86
C ASN A 14 -0.40 -8.52 -5.77
N GLY A 15 0.18 -8.66 -6.96
CA GLY A 15 0.38 -7.58 -7.93
C GLY A 15 1.61 -6.70 -7.71
N PHE A 16 2.36 -6.88 -6.63
CA PHE A 16 3.62 -6.16 -6.39
C PHE A 16 4.79 -6.80 -7.14
N ILE A 17 5.81 -6.03 -7.47
CA ILE A 17 7.08 -6.61 -7.93
C ILE A 17 7.82 -7.14 -6.70
N ILE A 18 8.33 -8.36 -6.78
CA ILE A 18 9.10 -9.03 -5.73
C ILE A 18 10.57 -9.05 -6.15
N ASN A 19 11.43 -8.46 -5.33
CA ASN A 19 12.88 -8.47 -5.47
C ASN A 19 13.45 -9.44 -4.45
N GLU A 20 14.61 -9.99 -4.77
CA GLU A 20 15.29 -10.92 -3.88
C GLU A 20 15.81 -10.24 -2.61
N GLU A 21 16.37 -9.03 -2.72
CA GLU A 21 17.00 -8.29 -1.63
C GLU A 21 16.03 -7.36 -0.90
N LEU A 22 15.06 -6.77 -1.62
CA LEU A 22 14.17 -5.74 -1.09
C LEU A 22 12.73 -6.21 -0.90
N GLY A 23 12.41 -7.45 -1.26
CA GLY A 23 11.03 -7.94 -1.25
C GLY A 23 10.09 -7.06 -2.06
N THR A 24 8.97 -6.64 -1.44
CA THR A 24 7.99 -5.72 -2.04
C THR A 24 8.06 -4.29 -1.49
N TRP A 25 8.89 -4.01 -0.48
CA TRP A 25 8.94 -2.74 0.25
C TRP A 25 9.74 -1.67 -0.48
N ARG A 26 9.20 -1.15 -1.58
CA ARG A 26 9.89 -0.17 -2.41
C ARG A 26 8.96 0.72 -3.19
N TYR A 27 9.44 1.91 -3.49
CA TYR A 27 8.86 2.77 -4.51
C TYR A 27 9.42 2.40 -5.88
N LEU A 28 8.62 2.62 -6.93
CA LEU A 28 9.04 2.43 -8.31
C LEU A 28 9.01 3.79 -9.02
N GLY A 29 10.12 4.14 -9.66
CA GLY A 29 10.25 5.28 -10.55
C GLY A 29 10.62 4.82 -11.95
N VAL A 30 10.30 5.62 -12.96
CA VAL A 30 10.71 5.39 -14.35
C VAL A 30 11.17 6.70 -14.96
N MET A 31 12.26 6.64 -15.73
CA MET A 31 12.77 7.75 -16.52
C MET A 31 12.85 7.30 -17.98
N LEU A 32 12.15 8.01 -18.86
CA LEU A 32 12.20 7.74 -20.29
C LEU A 32 13.36 8.53 -20.90
N VAL A 33 14.17 7.84 -21.69
CA VAL A 33 15.33 8.41 -22.38
C VAL A 33 15.31 7.99 -23.84
N SER A 34 15.90 8.79 -24.72
CA SER A 34 16.08 8.47 -26.13
C SER A 34 17.33 7.61 -26.40
N ILE A 35 18.15 7.37 -25.37
CA ILE A 35 19.39 6.59 -25.46
C ILE A 35 19.04 5.10 -25.55
N PRO A 36 19.53 4.37 -26.57
CA PRO A 36 19.25 2.94 -26.73
C PRO A 36 20.16 2.10 -25.83
N PHE A 37 19.93 2.12 -24.52
CA PHE A 37 20.64 1.23 -23.60
C PHE A 37 20.37 -0.23 -23.91
N LYS A 38 21.36 -1.09 -23.67
CA LYS A 38 21.16 -2.54 -23.69
C LYS A 38 20.13 -2.89 -22.60
N PRO A 39 19.04 -3.63 -22.91
CA PRO A 39 18.07 -4.01 -21.91
C PRO A 39 18.64 -5.06 -20.95
N ASP A 40 18.16 -5.02 -19.71
CA ASP A 40 18.41 -6.06 -18.71
C ASP A 40 17.52 -7.29 -18.96
N ASP A 41 17.94 -8.43 -18.42
CA ASP A 41 17.15 -9.65 -18.46
C ASP A 41 16.09 -9.67 -17.33
N PRO A 42 14.84 -10.11 -17.62
CA PRO A 42 13.83 -10.27 -16.58
C PRO A 42 14.23 -11.31 -15.53
N VAL A 43 13.82 -11.08 -14.28
CA VAL A 43 14.01 -12.05 -13.19
C VAL A 43 13.01 -13.20 -13.32
N ILE A 44 13.49 -14.43 -13.15
CA ILE A 44 12.64 -15.63 -13.19
C ILE A 44 11.66 -15.62 -12.01
N ASP A 45 10.39 -15.90 -12.32
CA ASP A 45 9.36 -16.10 -11.31
C ASP A 45 9.64 -17.34 -10.46
N SER A 46 9.78 -17.14 -9.15
CA SER A 46 10.02 -18.21 -8.17
C SER A 46 8.94 -18.25 -7.07
N ARG A 47 7.71 -17.80 -7.36
CA ARG A 47 6.60 -17.77 -6.38
C ARG A 47 6.10 -19.15 -5.98
N GLY A 48 6.25 -20.13 -6.88
CA GLY A 48 5.66 -21.47 -6.72
C GLY A 48 4.14 -21.43 -6.56
N ASP A 49 3.63 -22.37 -5.77
CA ASP A 49 2.22 -22.57 -5.47
C ASP A 49 1.71 -21.71 -4.31
N CYS A 50 2.52 -20.83 -3.71
CA CYS A 50 2.12 -20.02 -2.56
C CYS A 50 0.89 -19.11 -2.86
N TYR A 51 -0.16 -19.17 -2.04
CA TYR A 51 -1.40 -18.36 -2.16
C TYR A 51 -1.72 -17.49 -0.93
N ILE A 52 -0.83 -17.41 0.06
CA ILE A 52 -1.07 -16.74 1.36
C ILE A 52 -1.68 -15.33 1.22
N CYS A 53 -1.15 -14.49 0.33
CA CYS A 53 -1.64 -13.14 0.14
C CYS A 53 -3.07 -13.08 -0.42
N VAL A 54 -3.43 -14.01 -1.30
CA VAL A 54 -4.76 -14.15 -1.89
C VAL A 54 -5.74 -14.62 -0.80
N ASP A 55 -5.39 -15.70 -0.10
CA ASP A 55 -6.23 -16.32 0.92
C ASP A 55 -6.50 -15.40 2.12
N ARG A 56 -5.53 -14.53 2.45
CA ARG A 56 -5.60 -13.64 3.62
C ARG A 56 -6.06 -12.22 3.27
N CYS A 57 -6.39 -11.94 2.01
CA CYS A 57 -6.96 -10.64 1.64
C CYS A 57 -8.31 -10.43 2.35
N PRO A 58 -8.47 -9.42 3.23
CA PRO A 58 -9.66 -9.34 4.10
C PRO A 58 -11.00 -9.21 3.37
N THR A 59 -10.95 -8.71 2.14
CA THR A 59 -12.10 -8.46 1.26
C THR A 59 -12.13 -9.37 0.03
N GLY A 60 -11.18 -10.31 -0.09
CA GLY A 60 -11.03 -11.14 -1.30
C GLY A 60 -10.80 -10.31 -2.57
N ALA A 61 -10.09 -9.17 -2.45
CA ALA A 61 -9.83 -8.28 -3.58
C ALA A 61 -8.79 -8.87 -4.56
N LEU A 62 -7.92 -9.75 -4.10
CA LEU A 62 -6.94 -10.44 -4.93
C LEU A 62 -7.60 -11.65 -5.58
N VAL A 63 -7.59 -11.71 -6.91
CA VAL A 63 -8.19 -12.80 -7.70
C VAL A 63 -7.18 -13.92 -7.97
N GLY A 64 -5.89 -13.68 -7.67
CA GLY A 64 -4.78 -14.53 -8.07
C GLY A 64 -4.18 -14.08 -9.40
N ASN A 65 -3.04 -14.67 -9.77
CA ASN A 65 -2.32 -14.36 -11.02
C ASN A 65 -1.97 -12.87 -11.22
N GLY A 66 -1.79 -12.13 -10.11
CA GLY A 66 -1.46 -10.70 -10.16
C GLY A 66 -2.66 -9.79 -10.45
N GLN A 67 -3.88 -10.32 -10.47
CA GLN A 67 -5.09 -9.54 -10.72
C GLN A 67 -5.73 -9.05 -9.42
N LEU A 68 -6.20 -7.80 -9.45
CA LEU A 68 -6.81 -7.09 -8.33
C LEU A 68 -8.18 -6.54 -8.72
N HIS A 69 -9.22 -6.94 -8.00
CA HIS A 69 -10.50 -6.26 -8.02
C HIS A 69 -10.43 -4.99 -7.14
N SER A 70 -9.96 -3.90 -7.73
CA SER A 70 -9.61 -2.66 -7.02
C SER A 70 -10.74 -2.07 -6.18
N GLN A 71 -12.00 -2.21 -6.63
CA GLN A 71 -13.17 -1.72 -5.90
C GLN A 71 -13.42 -2.44 -4.56
N LYS A 72 -12.82 -3.62 -4.36
CA LYS A 72 -12.82 -4.35 -3.07
C LYS A 72 -11.56 -4.10 -2.24
N CYS A 73 -10.51 -3.52 -2.82
CA CYS A 73 -9.21 -3.38 -2.16
C CYS A 73 -9.30 -2.34 -1.03
N ILE A 74 -8.91 -2.71 0.20
CA ILE A 74 -8.91 -1.77 1.34
C ILE A 74 -8.04 -0.53 1.07
N SER A 75 -6.90 -0.70 0.37
CA SER A 75 -6.06 0.43 -0.01
C SER A 75 -6.84 1.44 -0.87
N PHE A 76 -7.67 0.99 -1.81
CA PHE A 76 -8.54 1.86 -2.59
C PHE A 76 -9.69 2.42 -1.75
N LEU A 77 -10.37 1.55 -0.98
CA LEU A 77 -11.56 1.90 -0.19
C LEU A 77 -11.28 3.02 0.81
N THR A 78 -10.12 2.99 1.48
CA THR A 78 -9.70 4.03 2.45
C THR A 78 -9.55 5.42 1.83
N GLN A 79 -9.38 5.53 0.50
CA GLN A 79 -9.13 6.78 -0.22
C GLN A 79 -10.37 7.39 -0.90
N THR A 80 -11.49 6.66 -0.93
CA THR A 80 -12.75 7.12 -1.54
C THR A 80 -13.35 8.31 -0.78
N LYS A 81 -13.99 9.25 -1.49
CA LYS A 81 -14.52 10.52 -0.92
C LYS A 81 -15.99 10.44 -0.44
N GLY A 82 -16.64 9.29 -0.57
CA GLY A 82 -18.03 9.08 -0.15
C GLY A 82 -18.15 8.17 1.06
N TYR A 83 -19.37 7.70 1.32
CA TYR A 83 -19.63 6.67 2.32
C TYR A 83 -18.93 5.37 1.95
N LEU A 84 -18.40 4.68 2.96
CA LEU A 84 -17.90 3.33 2.81
C LEU A 84 -19.09 2.37 2.87
N LYS A 85 -19.24 1.50 1.85
CA LYS A 85 -20.29 0.47 1.84
C LYS A 85 -20.21 -0.39 3.10
N ASP A 86 -21.36 -0.75 3.63
CA ASP A 86 -21.50 -1.39 4.94
C ASP A 86 -20.72 -2.70 5.04
N GLU A 87 -20.70 -3.49 3.96
CA GLU A 87 -19.92 -4.73 3.83
C GLU A 87 -18.40 -4.55 4.11
N TYR A 88 -17.86 -3.35 3.91
CA TYR A 88 -16.43 -3.07 4.12
C TYR A 88 -16.12 -2.39 5.45
N ARG A 89 -17.12 -1.84 6.18
CA ARG A 89 -16.87 -1.08 7.41
C ARG A 89 -16.14 -1.92 8.46
N TYR A 90 -16.55 -3.17 8.64
CA TYR A 90 -15.89 -4.11 9.56
C TYR A 90 -14.58 -4.71 9.02
N LYS A 91 -14.26 -4.49 7.74
CA LYS A 91 -13.07 -5.08 7.09
C LYS A 91 -11.85 -4.18 7.13
N ILE A 92 -12.04 -2.85 7.21
CA ILE A 92 -10.90 -1.92 7.22
C ILE A 92 -10.16 -1.88 8.57
N GLY A 93 -10.82 -2.27 9.67
CA GLY A 93 -10.25 -2.21 11.03
C GLY A 93 -9.89 -0.77 11.40
N ASN A 94 -8.70 -0.57 11.96
CA ASN A 94 -8.16 0.75 12.32
C ASN A 94 -7.34 1.42 11.20
N ARG A 95 -7.43 0.96 9.95
CA ARG A 95 -6.66 1.52 8.83
C ARG A 95 -7.25 2.85 8.39
N LEU A 96 -6.46 3.92 8.55
CA LEU A 96 -6.84 5.27 8.12
C LEU A 96 -6.51 5.53 6.64
N TYR A 97 -5.46 4.90 6.12
CA TYR A 97 -4.99 5.03 4.75
C TYR A 97 -4.23 3.76 4.35
N GLY A 98 -4.47 3.25 3.15
CA GLY A 98 -3.74 2.09 2.62
C GLY A 98 -4.10 0.75 3.28
N CYS A 99 -3.40 -0.30 2.87
CA CYS A 99 -3.48 -1.63 3.46
C CYS A 99 -2.27 -2.46 3.03
N ASP A 100 -1.50 -2.95 4.00
CA ASP A 100 -0.28 -3.71 3.73
C ASP A 100 -0.43 -5.21 3.98
N THR A 101 -1.64 -5.71 4.27
CA THR A 101 -1.85 -7.11 4.67
C THR A 101 -1.30 -8.13 3.66
N CYS A 102 -1.44 -7.88 2.35
CA CYS A 102 -0.91 -8.78 1.32
C CYS A 102 0.62 -8.71 1.15
N GLN A 103 1.27 -7.67 1.67
CA GLN A 103 2.73 -7.55 1.72
C GLN A 103 3.27 -8.10 3.04
N GLN A 104 2.68 -7.74 4.19
CA GLN A 104 3.09 -8.19 5.52
C GLN A 104 3.07 -9.71 5.67
N LEU A 105 2.14 -10.39 5.01
CA LEU A 105 2.04 -11.86 5.03
C LEU A 105 2.85 -12.54 3.92
N CYS A 106 3.53 -11.78 3.06
CA CYS A 106 4.34 -12.34 1.99
C CYS A 106 5.64 -12.93 2.57
N PRO A 107 5.94 -14.23 2.37
CA PRO A 107 7.18 -14.83 2.88
C PRO A 107 8.45 -14.16 2.34
N ARG A 108 8.36 -13.55 1.15
CA ARG A 108 9.47 -12.83 0.49
C ARG A 108 9.83 -11.50 1.17
N ASN A 109 9.02 -11.04 2.12
CA ASN A 109 9.30 -9.86 2.92
C ASN A 109 9.88 -10.20 4.31
N ARG A 110 10.08 -11.48 4.61
CA ARG A 110 10.61 -11.90 5.91
C ARG A 110 12.08 -11.53 6.02
N GLY A 111 12.42 -10.72 7.04
CA GLY A 111 13.81 -10.33 7.31
C GLY A 111 14.36 -9.25 6.38
N ILE A 112 13.53 -8.64 5.52
CA ILE A 112 13.93 -7.51 4.69
C ILE A 112 14.07 -6.27 5.58
N ASN A 113 15.23 -5.61 5.50
CA ASN A 113 15.44 -4.32 6.14
C ASN A 113 14.75 -3.22 5.32
N THR A 114 13.89 -2.44 5.98
CA THR A 114 13.16 -1.31 5.36
C THR A 114 13.61 0.04 5.91
N GLU A 115 14.69 0.07 6.72
CA GLU A 115 15.26 1.29 7.26
C GLU A 115 16.08 2.01 6.19
N HIS A 116 15.86 3.31 6.09
CA HIS A 116 16.59 4.19 5.19
C HIS A 116 16.88 5.51 5.92
N ASP A 117 18.11 6.00 5.85
CA ASP A 117 18.56 7.18 6.59
C ASP A 117 17.82 8.47 6.18
N ASP A 118 17.28 8.51 4.96
CA ASP A 118 16.52 9.62 4.40
C ASP A 118 15.01 9.55 4.71
N ILE A 119 14.54 8.45 5.33
CA ILE A 119 13.14 8.28 5.74
C ILE A 119 12.99 8.49 7.25
N ILE A 120 12.49 9.67 7.61
CA ILE A 120 12.18 9.98 9.01
C ILE A 120 10.82 9.40 9.38
N LEU A 121 10.80 8.44 10.29
CA LEU A 121 9.56 7.92 10.86
C LEU A 121 9.09 8.81 12.01
N GLU A 122 7.85 9.28 11.94
CA GLU A 122 7.20 10.10 12.97
C GLU A 122 6.04 9.30 13.60
N PRO A 123 6.28 8.43 14.60
CA PRO A 123 5.27 7.47 15.09
C PRO A 123 3.95 8.12 15.52
N GLU A 124 4.00 9.28 16.16
CA GLU A 124 2.82 10.02 16.61
C GLU A 124 1.97 10.55 15.44
N VAL A 125 2.61 10.83 14.29
CA VAL A 125 1.95 11.25 13.06
C VAL A 125 1.46 10.03 12.27
N LEU A 126 2.26 8.96 12.20
CA LEU A 126 1.96 7.73 11.45
C LEU A 126 0.91 6.85 12.13
N LYS A 127 0.73 6.97 13.45
CA LYS A 127 -0.27 6.26 14.25
C LYS A 127 -1.06 7.24 15.14
N PRO A 128 -1.86 8.13 14.54
CA PRO A 128 -2.48 9.23 15.27
C PRO A 128 -3.61 8.74 16.18
N ARG A 129 -3.85 9.47 17.27
CA ARG A 129 -5.05 9.28 18.09
C ARG A 129 -6.30 9.64 17.28
N LEU A 130 -7.30 8.77 17.29
CA LEU A 130 -8.49 8.90 16.43
C LEU A 130 -9.37 10.09 16.82
N VAL A 131 -9.63 10.29 18.12
CA VAL A 131 -10.55 11.34 18.60
C VAL A 131 -10.05 12.77 18.27
N PRO A 132 -8.78 13.13 18.50
CA PRO A 132 -8.25 14.44 18.08
C PRO A 132 -8.35 14.68 16.57
N LEU A 133 -8.10 13.64 15.76
CA LEU A 133 -8.14 13.71 14.31
C LEU A 133 -9.51 14.16 13.77
N LEU A 134 -10.60 13.78 14.46
CA LEU A 134 -11.97 14.19 14.10
C LEU A 134 -12.22 15.70 14.28
N LYS A 135 -11.46 16.36 15.16
CA LYS A 135 -11.64 17.78 15.51
C LYS A 135 -10.71 18.72 14.74
N MET A 136 -9.74 18.19 14.00
CA MET A 136 -8.75 19.03 13.29
C MET A 136 -9.39 19.90 12.21
N SER A 137 -8.98 21.16 12.15
CA SER A 137 -9.22 22.09 11.05
C SER A 137 -8.45 21.67 9.79
N ASN A 138 -8.77 22.29 8.65
CA ASN A 138 -8.01 22.06 7.41
C ASN A 138 -6.56 22.56 7.52
N LYS A 139 -6.34 23.66 8.25
CA LYS A 139 -5.01 24.24 8.47
C LYS A 139 -4.15 23.31 9.33
N GLU A 140 -4.68 22.82 10.45
CA GLU A 140 -3.98 21.87 11.31
C GLU A 140 -3.65 20.59 10.55
N PHE A 141 -4.62 20.00 9.83
CA PHE A 141 -4.37 18.78 9.06
C PHE A 141 -3.26 18.98 8.01
N LYS A 142 -3.28 20.10 7.28
CA LYS A 142 -2.25 20.40 6.27
C LYS A 142 -0.87 20.58 6.92
N ASN A 143 -0.80 21.27 8.06
CA ASN A 143 0.46 21.50 8.77
C ASN A 143 1.04 20.21 9.36
N THR A 144 0.19 19.29 9.83
CA THR A 144 0.63 18.04 10.49
C THR A 144 0.88 16.90 9.51
N TYR A 145 0.07 16.74 8.47
CA TYR A 145 0.13 15.56 7.59
C TYR A 145 0.45 15.91 6.13
N GLY A 146 0.55 17.18 5.77
CA GLY A 146 0.61 17.62 4.37
C GLY A 146 1.83 17.12 3.59
N HIS A 147 2.90 16.72 4.27
CA HIS A 147 4.09 16.12 3.68
C HIS A 147 3.95 14.62 3.40
N LEU A 148 2.94 13.95 3.97
CA LEU A 148 2.72 12.53 3.79
C LEU A 148 1.91 12.26 2.52
N ALA A 149 2.27 11.19 1.80
CA ALA A 149 1.53 10.74 0.62
C ALA A 149 0.03 10.49 0.94
N GLY A 150 -0.29 10.01 2.15
CA GLY A 150 -1.66 9.76 2.60
C GLY A 150 -2.57 11.00 2.64
N ALA A 151 -1.99 12.21 2.69
CA ALA A 151 -2.75 13.45 2.76
C ALA A 151 -3.28 13.95 1.41
N TRP A 152 -2.97 13.28 0.29
CA TRP A 152 -3.31 13.75 -1.07
C TRP A 152 -4.81 13.98 -1.32
N ARG A 153 -5.69 13.32 -0.57
CA ARG A 153 -7.16 13.49 -0.63
C ARG A 153 -7.74 14.44 0.41
N GLY A 154 -6.89 15.06 1.22
CA GLY A 154 -7.27 15.82 2.39
C GLY A 154 -7.85 14.97 3.52
N LYS A 155 -8.33 15.62 4.57
CA LYS A 155 -8.72 14.95 5.82
C LYS A 155 -10.00 14.12 5.77
N LYS A 156 -10.91 14.39 4.83
CA LYS A 156 -12.27 13.81 4.85
C LYS A 156 -12.28 12.26 4.82
N PRO A 157 -11.57 11.58 3.89
CA PRO A 157 -11.52 10.11 3.90
C PRO A 157 -10.89 9.55 5.17
N ILE A 158 -9.82 10.19 5.67
CA ILE A 158 -9.13 9.80 6.89
C ILE A 158 -10.05 9.93 8.12
N GLN A 159 -10.77 11.05 8.26
CA GLN A 159 -11.73 11.27 9.34
C GLN A 159 -12.90 10.28 9.27
N ARG A 160 -13.41 9.99 8.07
CA ARG A 160 -14.41 8.93 7.87
C ARG A 160 -13.89 7.57 8.35
N ASN A 161 -12.65 7.22 7.99
CA ASN A 161 -12.04 5.96 8.41
C ASN A 161 -11.80 5.92 9.92
N ALA A 162 -11.46 7.05 10.54
CA ALA A 162 -11.35 7.17 11.99
C ALA A 162 -12.70 6.97 12.71
N ILE A 163 -13.81 7.46 12.15
CA ILE A 163 -15.16 7.18 12.66
C ILE A 163 -15.46 5.68 12.57
N VAL A 164 -15.17 5.05 11.44
CA VAL A 164 -15.38 3.59 11.27
C VAL A 164 -14.50 2.78 12.23
N ALA A 165 -13.27 3.23 12.50
CA ALA A 165 -12.36 2.57 13.42
C ALA A 165 -12.73 2.73 14.90
N LEU A 166 -13.57 3.71 15.25
CA LEU A 166 -14.09 3.95 16.60
C LEU A 166 -15.42 3.24 16.86
N ALA A 167 -16.07 2.71 15.83
CA ALA A 167 -17.35 2.01 15.90
C ALA A 167 -17.15 0.53 16.19
#